data_AF-A0A1T4V4W9-F1
#
_entry.id   AF-A0A1T4V4W9-F1
#
_cell.length_a   1.000
_cell.length_b   1.000
_cell.length_c   1.000
_cell.angle_alpha   90.00
_cell.angle_beta   90.00
_cell.angle_gamma   90.00
#
_symmetry.space_group_name_H-M   'P 1'
#
loop_
_entity.id
_entity.type
_entity.pdbx_description
1 polymer ?
#
loop_
_entity_poly.entity_id
_entity_poly.type
_entity_poly.pdbx_seq_one_letter_code
_entity_poly.pdbx_strand_id
1 'polypeptide(L)'
;MSDIFNIKNNDINSISAMDVINNMQKTDGTLKTSTTVEVNGHRYEFSVRRDETNGKLYGTTNALDDKGFFAALKRFFCGVNAEERAQRMNVANAITQKIASIISDNKYAQLTNNLLQFRAIVNRNLSANNKNIEIADYGLSPNRNLVKNNNLLDKIRNEYADKGVTISFNQIDSYNSACKITPATLCILPKPDAAGMEGNYEDTMNAIMNSSIIENYDKYQGIPKEKTEDWVKFLQRPENMKKINIPAKLNEYLHQPADSVVEKQTGWKAEFKADPDKALKNFVIKNLSHDFKDITPEELSVLVKDVKRYLDIMNIPDRTERDRKLEEFFDVNNGWRNKKEQEKYEQEVKTLKEEYPDSPEEEIISFALSSNHVGTTRRFLMLNNVFVYATFRQTSKLGLEFFQEQNKPVMFQFADYNGNSLEGRFGDIKNEIKNRKDENGNITINQGKLGSAITRSEMRHAARMQKRLDAQFDLNLVYGGNKIAK
;
A
#
# COMPACT_ATOMS: atom_id res chain seq x y z
N MET A 1 3.74 -23.98 31.23
CA MET A 1 4.60 -24.78 30.32
C MET A 1 5.85 -23.96 30.06
N SER A 2 7.04 -24.53 30.18
CA SER A 2 8.26 -23.83 29.76
C SER A 2 8.24 -23.68 28.24
N ASP A 3 8.15 -22.46 27.73
CA ASP A 3 8.20 -22.19 26.29
C ASP A 3 9.62 -22.50 25.79
N ILE A 4 9.83 -23.72 25.29
CA ILE A 4 11.09 -24.14 24.68
C ILE A 4 11.08 -23.69 23.23
N PHE A 5 12.04 -22.83 22.89
CA PHE A 5 12.31 -22.41 21.53
C PHE A 5 13.10 -23.49 20.78
N ASN A 6 12.44 -24.29 19.96
CA ASN A 6 13.09 -25.34 19.16
C ASN A 6 13.65 -24.77 17.84
N ILE A 7 14.94 -24.99 17.57
CA ILE A 7 15.53 -24.62 16.27
C ILE A 7 15.13 -25.66 15.23
N LYS A 8 14.47 -25.21 14.16
CA LYS A 8 14.10 -26.07 13.03
C LYS A 8 15.35 -26.59 12.33
N ASN A 9 15.36 -27.88 12.02
CA ASN A 9 16.45 -28.57 11.31
C ASN A 9 17.84 -28.42 11.95
N ASN A 10 17.92 -28.02 13.22
CA ASN A 10 19.17 -27.71 13.93
C ASN A 10 20.08 -26.69 13.23
N ASP A 11 19.56 -25.91 12.28
CA ASP A 11 20.31 -24.86 11.59
C ASP A 11 20.01 -23.50 12.25
N ILE A 12 21.01 -22.94 12.93
CA ILE A 12 20.92 -21.62 13.57
C ILE A 12 20.55 -20.54 12.56
N ASN A 13 20.95 -20.67 11.28
CA ASN A 13 20.63 -19.68 10.26
C ASN A 13 19.14 -19.66 9.90
N SER A 14 18.42 -20.75 10.16
CA SER A 14 16.98 -20.87 9.93
C SER A 14 16.12 -20.11 10.95
N ILE A 15 16.70 -19.65 12.09
CA ILE A 15 15.98 -18.84 13.07
C ILE A 15 15.45 -17.56 12.40
N SER A 16 14.13 -17.39 12.44
CA SER A 16 13.44 -16.23 11.86
C SER A 16 12.98 -15.23 12.93
N ALA A 17 12.60 -14.03 12.48
CA ALA A 17 11.99 -13.03 13.35
C ALA A 17 10.70 -13.53 14.04
N MET A 18 9.89 -14.33 13.34
CA MET A 18 8.67 -14.89 13.91
C MET A 18 8.94 -15.95 14.98
N ASP A 19 10.04 -16.70 14.84
CA ASP A 19 10.44 -17.66 15.87
C ASP A 19 10.82 -16.94 17.17
N VAL A 20 11.59 -15.86 17.08
CA VAL A 20 11.90 -14.99 18.23
C VAL A 20 10.62 -14.39 18.82
N ILE A 21 9.73 -13.85 18.00
CA ILE A 21 8.44 -13.28 18.45
C ILE A 21 7.59 -14.33 19.18
N ASN A 22 7.45 -15.53 18.63
CA ASN A 22 6.56 -16.55 19.20
C ASN A 22 7.07 -17.11 20.52
N ASN A 23 8.38 -17.27 20.66
CA ASN A 23 8.94 -17.95 21.82
C ASN A 23 9.45 -16.98 22.90
N MET A 24 9.85 -15.77 22.50
CA MET A 24 10.60 -14.86 23.36
C MET A 24 9.89 -13.53 23.61
N GLN A 25 8.95 -13.11 22.77
CA GLN A 25 8.22 -11.85 22.97
C GLN A 25 6.97 -12.07 23.83
N LYS A 26 6.74 -11.20 24.80
CA LYS A 26 5.50 -11.12 25.58
C LYS A 26 4.42 -10.37 24.79
N THR A 27 3.18 -10.41 25.29
CA THR A 27 2.04 -9.73 24.67
C THR A 27 2.19 -8.19 24.64
N ASP A 28 2.93 -7.61 25.58
CA ASP A 28 3.27 -6.18 25.61
C ASP A 28 4.44 -5.79 24.68
N GLY A 29 5.01 -6.75 23.95
CA GLY A 29 6.12 -6.52 23.01
C GLY A 29 7.51 -6.58 23.63
N THR A 30 7.60 -6.69 24.97
CA THR A 30 8.87 -6.85 25.66
C THR A 30 9.39 -8.29 25.51
N LEU A 31 10.72 -8.46 25.58
CA LEU A 31 11.32 -9.79 25.56
C LEU A 31 11.25 -10.43 26.96
N LYS A 32 11.08 -11.76 26.99
CA LYS A 32 11.26 -12.57 28.19
C LYS A 32 12.72 -12.44 28.65
N THR A 33 12.91 -12.42 29.96
CA THR A 33 14.23 -12.31 30.59
C THR A 33 15.09 -13.56 30.35
N SER A 34 14.46 -14.73 30.24
CA SER A 34 15.09 -15.98 29.80
C SER A 34 14.15 -16.84 28.96
N THR A 35 14.73 -17.65 28.08
CA THR A 35 14.07 -18.70 27.29
C THR A 35 15.00 -19.90 27.18
N THR A 36 14.44 -21.09 26.97
CA THR A 36 15.22 -22.28 26.67
C THR A 36 15.24 -22.49 25.16
N VAL A 37 16.41 -22.60 24.55
CA VAL A 37 16.61 -22.91 23.14
C VAL A 37 17.08 -24.36 23.01
N GLU A 38 16.45 -25.15 22.16
CA GLU A 38 16.87 -26.53 21.91
C GLU A 38 17.49 -26.67 20.50
N VAL A 39 18.71 -27.22 20.44
CA VAL A 39 19.50 -27.42 19.21
C VAL A 39 20.20 -28.76 19.29
N ASN A 40 20.03 -29.61 18.27
CA ASN A 40 20.60 -30.97 18.23
C ASN A 40 20.26 -31.80 19.49
N GLY A 41 19.06 -31.60 20.07
CA GLY A 41 18.64 -32.28 21.31
C GLY A 41 19.30 -31.75 22.59
N HIS A 42 20.09 -30.67 22.52
CA HIS A 42 20.67 -30.00 23.67
C HIS A 42 19.96 -28.70 24.00
N ARG A 43 19.76 -28.45 25.30
CA ARG A 43 19.07 -27.25 25.80
C ARG A 43 20.06 -26.17 26.23
N TYR A 44 19.75 -24.94 25.86
CA TYR A 44 20.51 -23.75 26.18
C TYR A 44 19.58 -22.74 26.83
N GLU A 45 19.93 -22.19 28.00
CA GLU A 45 19.23 -21.05 28.56
C GLU A 45 19.76 -19.79 27.90
N PHE A 46 18.91 -19.11 27.14
CA PHE A 46 19.21 -17.81 26.58
C PHE A 46 18.57 -16.74 27.47
N SER A 47 19.38 -15.85 28.02
CA SER A 47 18.90 -14.67 28.75
C SER A 47 19.14 -13.41 27.92
N VAL A 48 18.13 -12.56 27.80
CA VAL A 48 18.26 -11.24 27.18
C VAL A 48 18.61 -10.24 28.27
N ARG A 49 19.74 -9.54 28.13
CA ARG A 49 20.10 -8.41 28.99
C ARG A 49 20.20 -7.15 28.14
N ARG A 50 19.92 -6.01 28.78
CA ARG A 50 20.08 -4.69 28.18
C ARG A 50 21.36 -4.08 28.70
N ASP A 51 22.19 -3.57 27.80
CA ASP A 51 23.33 -2.73 28.13
C ASP A 51 22.83 -1.39 28.66
N GLU A 52 23.15 -1.09 29.91
CA GLU A 52 22.74 0.15 30.57
C GLU A 52 23.40 1.39 29.96
N THR A 53 24.55 1.22 29.28
CA THR A 53 25.35 2.31 28.71
C THR A 53 24.93 2.73 27.31
N ASN A 54 24.49 1.77 26.48
CA ASN A 54 24.13 2.04 25.07
C ASN A 54 22.74 1.52 24.68
N GLY A 55 22.00 0.91 25.61
CA GLY A 55 20.65 0.39 25.40
C GLY A 55 20.56 -0.83 24.49
N LYS A 56 21.69 -1.37 23.97
CA LYS A 56 21.71 -2.55 23.10
C LYS A 56 21.35 -3.79 23.91
N LEU A 57 20.60 -4.69 23.27
CA LEU A 57 20.29 -5.99 23.84
C LEU A 57 21.45 -6.94 23.52
N TYR A 58 21.98 -7.60 24.54
CA TYR A 58 22.92 -8.71 24.38
C TYR A 58 22.34 -9.96 25.03
N GLY A 59 22.49 -11.08 24.34
CA GLY A 59 22.13 -12.37 24.85
C GLY A 59 23.28 -12.98 25.66
N THR A 60 22.96 -13.71 26.72
CA THR A 60 23.90 -14.63 27.36
C THR A 60 23.29 -16.02 27.32
N THR A 61 23.94 -16.94 26.62
CA THR A 61 23.55 -18.36 26.60
C THR A 61 24.37 -19.15 27.60
N ASN A 62 23.70 -19.82 28.54
CA ASN A 62 24.30 -20.89 29.35
C ASN A 62 23.82 -22.23 28.81
N ALA A 63 24.73 -23.19 28.60
CA ALA A 63 24.29 -24.56 28.31
C ALA A 63 23.56 -25.12 29.55
N LEU A 64 22.28 -25.44 29.41
CA LEU A 64 21.55 -26.17 30.43
C LEU A 64 21.92 -27.63 30.25
N ASP A 65 22.88 -28.13 31.05
CA ASP A 65 22.96 -29.58 31.22
C ASP A 65 21.62 -30.04 31.79
N ASP A 66 21.03 -31.09 31.22
CA ASP A 66 19.61 -31.52 31.37
C ASP A 66 19.09 -31.73 32.81
N LYS A 67 19.88 -31.47 33.86
CA LYS A 67 19.50 -31.66 35.27
C LYS A 67 20.11 -30.61 36.22
N GLY A 68 19.87 -29.32 35.99
CA GLY A 68 20.09 -28.26 36.99
C GLY A 68 21.55 -27.99 37.39
N PHE A 69 21.74 -26.86 38.09
CA PHE A 69 23.05 -26.30 38.46
C PHE A 69 24.00 -27.29 39.18
N PHE A 70 23.46 -28.21 39.99
CA PHE A 70 24.26 -29.20 40.73
C PHE A 70 24.74 -30.39 39.89
N ALA A 71 24.04 -30.77 38.80
CA ALA A 71 24.54 -31.81 37.89
C ALA A 71 25.61 -31.28 36.93
N ALA A 72 25.51 -30.00 36.54
CA ALA A 72 26.53 -29.30 35.76
C ALA A 72 27.87 -29.23 36.52
N LEU A 73 27.85 -28.97 37.84
CA LEU A 73 29.05 -29.06 38.67
C LEU A 73 29.64 -30.47 38.67
N LYS A 74 28.80 -31.51 38.78
CA LYS A 74 29.22 -32.92 38.81
C LYS A 74 29.84 -33.39 37.48
N ARG A 75 29.37 -32.88 36.34
CA ARG A 75 29.98 -33.10 35.01
C ARG A 75 31.18 -32.21 34.71
N PHE A 76 31.24 -31.01 35.29
CA PHE A 76 32.43 -30.16 35.23
C PHE A 76 33.64 -30.85 35.85
N PHE A 77 33.41 -31.68 36.89
CA PHE A 77 34.42 -32.53 37.49
C PHE A 77 34.51 -33.95 36.87
N CYS A 78 33.49 -34.42 36.14
CA CYS A 78 33.47 -35.78 35.55
C CYS A 78 32.76 -35.83 34.19
N GLY A 79 33.51 -35.80 33.08
CA GLY A 79 33.16 -36.59 31.88
C GLY A 79 32.62 -35.90 30.62
N VAL A 80 32.74 -34.58 30.45
CA VAL A 80 32.54 -33.95 29.12
C VAL A 80 33.92 -33.60 28.57
N ASN A 81 34.30 -34.14 27.40
CA ASN A 81 35.62 -33.84 26.83
C ASN A 81 35.72 -32.34 26.50
N ALA A 82 36.93 -31.76 26.51
CA ALA A 82 37.12 -30.32 26.29
C ALA A 82 36.60 -29.83 24.93
N GLU A 83 36.60 -30.72 23.93
CA GLU A 83 36.15 -30.45 22.56
C GLU A 83 34.62 -30.29 22.49
N GLU A 84 33.87 -31.16 23.15
CA GLU A 84 32.41 -31.10 23.25
C GLU A 84 31.97 -29.85 24.03
N ARG A 85 32.71 -29.45 25.07
CA ARG A 85 32.46 -28.18 25.77
C ARG A 85 32.69 -26.97 24.85
N ALA A 86 33.79 -26.96 24.09
CA ALA A 86 34.10 -25.89 23.14
C ALA A 86 33.02 -25.79 22.04
N GLN A 87 32.58 -26.93 21.50
CA GLN A 87 31.49 -27.00 20.52
C GLN A 87 30.18 -26.45 21.08
N ARG A 88 29.79 -26.84 22.30
CA ARG A 88 28.57 -26.31 22.96
C ARG A 88 28.65 -24.80 23.20
N MET A 89 29.81 -24.26 23.56
CA MET A 89 30.02 -22.81 23.71
C MET A 89 29.95 -22.06 22.36
N ASN A 90 30.50 -22.64 21.29
CA ASN A 90 30.42 -22.05 19.95
C ASN A 90 28.97 -21.97 19.44
N VAL A 91 28.19 -23.05 19.64
CA VAL A 91 26.76 -23.09 19.30
C VAL A 91 25.99 -22.03 20.09
N ALA A 92 26.21 -21.94 21.40
CA ALA A 92 25.61 -20.92 22.26
C ALA A 92 25.91 -19.48 21.76
N ASN A 93 27.16 -19.18 21.46
CA ASN A 93 27.56 -17.86 20.93
C ASN A 93 26.90 -17.56 19.57
N ALA A 94 26.83 -18.55 18.68
CA ALA A 94 26.20 -18.38 17.37
C ALA A 94 24.69 -18.10 17.48
N ILE A 95 23.98 -18.81 18.36
CA ILE A 95 22.55 -18.55 18.67
C ILE A 95 22.39 -17.12 19.17
N THR A 96 23.25 -16.71 20.11
CA THR A 96 23.21 -15.37 20.69
C THR A 96 23.38 -14.27 19.65
N GLN A 97 24.39 -14.40 18.80
CA GLN A 97 24.64 -13.44 17.71
C GLN A 97 23.49 -13.40 16.72
N LYS A 98 22.93 -14.56 16.35
CA LYS A 98 21.79 -14.65 15.43
C LYS A 98 20.56 -13.94 16.01
N ILE A 99 20.17 -14.25 17.24
CA ILE A 99 18.99 -13.64 17.88
C ILE A 99 19.20 -12.12 18.04
N ALA A 100 20.39 -11.69 18.47
CA ALA A 100 20.71 -10.27 18.59
C ALA A 100 20.60 -9.54 17.24
N SER A 101 21.11 -10.16 16.16
CA SER A 101 21.00 -9.59 14.80
C SER A 101 19.54 -9.42 14.37
N ILE A 102 18.69 -10.42 14.65
CA ILE A 102 17.26 -10.38 14.34
C ILE A 102 16.56 -9.26 15.13
N ILE A 103 16.81 -9.15 16.43
CA ILE A 103 16.15 -8.13 17.26
C ILE A 103 16.57 -6.71 16.84
N SER A 104 17.80 -6.56 16.32
CA SER A 104 18.28 -5.29 15.76
C SER A 104 17.79 -4.99 14.34
N ASP A 105 17.14 -5.94 13.67
CA ASP A 105 16.64 -5.79 12.30
C ASP A 105 15.34 -4.95 12.27
N ASN A 106 15.24 -4.05 11.29
CA ASN A 106 14.03 -3.29 11.00
C ASN A 106 12.81 -4.20 10.80
N LYS A 107 12.98 -5.37 10.17
CA LYS A 107 11.89 -6.33 9.96
C LYS A 107 11.29 -6.77 11.30
N TYR A 108 12.11 -7.07 12.31
CA TYR A 108 11.62 -7.46 13.63
C TYR A 108 10.83 -6.33 14.30
N ALA A 109 11.33 -5.10 14.22
CA ALA A 109 10.64 -3.92 14.75
C ALA A 109 9.26 -3.72 14.08
N GLN A 110 9.16 -3.88 12.77
CA GLN A 110 7.89 -3.77 12.03
C GLN A 110 6.87 -4.83 12.42
N LEU A 111 7.30 -6.10 12.51
CA LEU A 111 6.42 -7.21 12.91
C LEU A 111 5.90 -6.97 14.34
N THR A 112 6.78 -6.55 15.24
CA THR A 112 6.43 -6.21 16.63
C THR A 112 5.41 -5.07 16.69
N ASN A 113 5.63 -3.99 15.95
CA ASN A 113 4.72 -2.84 15.93
C ASN A 113 3.34 -3.19 15.38
N ASN A 114 3.30 -3.99 14.31
CA ASN A 114 2.04 -4.45 13.77
C ASN A 114 1.28 -5.30 14.80
N LEU A 115 1.94 -6.25 15.48
CA LEU A 115 1.33 -7.07 16.52
C LEU A 115 0.80 -6.25 17.70
N LEU A 116 1.54 -5.23 18.13
CA LEU A 116 1.12 -4.38 19.24
C LEU A 116 -0.11 -3.54 18.88
N GLN A 117 -0.16 -3.00 17.65
CA GLN A 117 -1.35 -2.33 17.14
C GLN A 117 -2.55 -3.28 17.06
N PHE A 118 -2.36 -4.50 16.53
CA PHE A 118 -3.41 -5.52 16.51
C PHE A 118 -3.96 -5.79 17.91
N ARG A 119 -3.10 -6.04 18.89
CA ARG A 119 -3.49 -6.29 20.28
C ARG A 119 -4.22 -5.11 20.89
N ALA A 120 -3.76 -3.89 20.64
CA ALA A 120 -4.42 -2.67 21.13
C ALA A 120 -5.84 -2.53 20.56
N ILE A 121 -6.01 -2.71 19.24
CA ILE A 121 -7.31 -2.67 18.56
C ILE A 121 -8.24 -3.74 19.14
N VAL A 122 -7.76 -4.98 19.26
CA VAL A 122 -8.56 -6.10 19.77
C VAL A 122 -8.96 -5.87 21.22
N ASN A 123 -8.02 -5.47 22.09
CA ASN A 123 -8.31 -5.18 23.49
C ASN A 123 -9.32 -4.05 23.66
N ARG A 124 -9.22 -2.96 22.87
CA ARG A 124 -10.20 -1.86 22.93
C ARG A 124 -11.60 -2.32 22.54
N ASN A 125 -11.71 -3.10 21.46
CA ASN A 125 -13.00 -3.62 21.00
C ASN A 125 -13.61 -4.61 22.00
N LEU A 126 -12.78 -5.47 22.60
CA LEU A 126 -13.22 -6.37 23.67
C LEU A 126 -13.76 -5.61 24.88
N SER A 127 -13.10 -4.52 25.29
CA SER A 127 -13.61 -3.65 26.37
C SER A 127 -14.95 -3.00 26.04
N ALA A 128 -15.27 -2.81 24.75
CA ALA A 128 -16.55 -2.35 24.25
C ALA A 128 -17.56 -3.49 23.97
N ASN A 129 -17.26 -4.72 24.38
CA ASN A 129 -18.05 -5.93 24.11
C ASN A 129 -18.25 -6.23 22.61
N ASN A 130 -17.35 -5.76 21.75
CA ASN A 130 -17.33 -6.10 20.33
C ASN A 130 -16.35 -7.27 20.07
N LYS A 131 -16.90 -8.41 19.66
CA LYS A 131 -16.13 -9.63 19.36
C LYS A 131 -15.91 -9.86 17.87
N ASN A 132 -16.62 -9.15 16.99
CA ASN A 132 -16.49 -9.27 15.55
C ASN A 132 -15.79 -8.02 15.02
N ILE A 133 -14.47 -8.11 14.89
CA ILE A 133 -13.62 -6.95 14.64
C ILE A 133 -13.17 -6.97 13.18
N GLU A 134 -13.70 -6.03 12.40
CA GLU A 134 -13.18 -5.73 11.07
C GLU A 134 -12.18 -4.58 11.16
N ILE A 135 -10.92 -4.86 10.80
CA ILE A 135 -9.87 -3.85 10.79
C ILE A 135 -9.60 -3.43 9.34
N ALA A 136 -9.61 -2.12 9.10
CA ALA A 136 -9.26 -1.52 7.83
C ALA A 136 -7.73 -1.35 7.72
N ASP A 137 -7.14 -2.00 6.71
CA ASP A 137 -5.70 -2.04 6.50
C ASP A 137 -5.20 -0.93 5.58
N TYR A 138 -4.43 0.01 6.14
CA TYR A 138 -3.76 1.07 5.41
C TYR A 138 -2.24 0.88 5.46
N GLY A 139 -1.71 0.17 4.46
CA GLY A 139 -0.29 -0.07 4.29
C GLY A 139 0.19 0.01 2.85
N LEU A 140 1.51 0.05 2.63
CA LEU A 140 2.12 -0.21 1.32
C LEU A 140 2.29 -1.71 1.10
N SER A 141 2.22 -2.17 -0.15
CA SER A 141 2.28 -3.59 -0.51
C SER A 141 3.43 -4.38 0.15
N PRO A 142 4.68 -3.84 0.22
CA PRO A 142 5.77 -4.54 0.91
C PRO A 142 5.50 -4.80 2.40
N ASN A 143 4.86 -3.85 3.10
CA ASN A 143 4.51 -4.03 4.52
C ASN A 143 3.29 -4.95 4.70
N ARG A 144 2.33 -4.88 3.79
CA ARG A 144 1.19 -5.82 3.77
C ARG A 144 1.70 -7.25 3.57
N ASN A 145 2.69 -7.43 2.68
CA ASN A 145 3.36 -8.70 2.47
C ASN A 145 4.13 -9.15 3.72
N LEU A 146 4.69 -8.26 4.54
CA LEU A 146 5.26 -8.66 5.83
C LEU A 146 4.19 -9.23 6.77
N VAL A 147 3.01 -8.61 6.88
CA VAL A 147 1.90 -9.14 7.70
C VAL A 147 1.46 -10.51 7.18
N LYS A 148 1.25 -10.63 5.86
CA LYS A 148 0.81 -11.87 5.19
C LYS A 148 1.85 -12.99 5.29
N ASN A 149 3.08 -12.75 4.85
CA ASN A 149 4.13 -13.78 4.74
C ASN A 149 4.63 -14.26 6.11
N ASN A 150 4.34 -13.54 7.19
CA ASN A 150 4.71 -13.93 8.55
C ASN A 150 3.48 -14.39 9.38
N ASN A 151 2.32 -14.59 8.74
CA ASN A 151 1.08 -15.09 9.36
C ASN A 151 0.68 -14.33 10.64
N LEU A 152 0.86 -13.00 10.66
CA LEU A 152 0.59 -12.20 11.87
C LEU A 152 -0.90 -12.21 12.25
N LEU A 153 -1.79 -12.24 11.27
CA LEU A 153 -3.23 -12.33 11.51
C LEU A 153 -3.60 -13.65 12.20
N ASP A 154 -3.02 -14.77 11.77
CA ASP A 154 -3.30 -16.07 12.39
C ASP A 154 -2.72 -16.14 13.80
N LYS A 155 -1.55 -15.53 14.02
CA LYS A 155 -1.01 -15.36 15.38
C LYS A 155 -1.99 -14.61 16.27
N ILE A 156 -2.49 -13.46 15.82
CA ILE A 156 -3.44 -12.66 16.62
C ILE A 156 -4.76 -13.41 16.81
N ARG A 157 -5.29 -14.11 15.80
CA ARG A 157 -6.48 -14.96 15.96
C ARG A 157 -6.29 -16.03 17.02
N ASN A 158 -5.12 -16.70 17.03
CA ASN A 158 -4.80 -17.71 18.02
C ASN A 158 -4.61 -17.13 19.43
N GLU A 159 -4.00 -15.95 19.56
CA GLU A 159 -3.81 -15.26 20.85
C GLU A 159 -5.13 -14.85 21.54
N TYR A 160 -6.22 -14.75 20.77
CA TYR A 160 -7.53 -14.30 21.24
C TYR A 160 -8.66 -15.32 20.98
N ALA A 161 -8.32 -16.55 20.60
CA ALA A 161 -9.29 -17.60 20.28
C ALA A 161 -10.17 -17.96 21.48
N ASP A 162 -9.58 -17.99 22.69
CA ASP A 162 -10.25 -18.25 23.97
C ASP A 162 -11.30 -17.18 24.33
N LYS A 163 -11.14 -15.96 23.81
CA LYS A 163 -12.06 -14.83 24.02
C LYS A 163 -13.21 -14.79 23.01
N GLY A 164 -13.23 -15.71 22.04
CA GLY A 164 -14.25 -15.80 21.00
C GLY A 164 -14.24 -14.61 20.04
N VAL A 165 -13.07 -13.99 19.82
CA VAL A 165 -12.92 -12.86 18.89
C VAL A 165 -12.76 -13.38 17.47
N THR A 166 -13.56 -12.85 16.56
CA THR A 166 -13.38 -13.02 15.12
C THR A 166 -12.74 -11.77 14.53
N ILE A 167 -11.68 -11.94 13.75
CA ILE A 167 -10.91 -10.82 13.17
C ILE A 167 -10.86 -10.97 11.65
N SER A 168 -11.38 -9.96 10.95
CA SER A 168 -11.25 -9.79 9.49
C SER A 168 -10.40 -8.58 9.16
N PHE A 169 -9.60 -8.68 8.11
CA PHE A 169 -8.67 -7.65 7.68
C PHE A 169 -9.02 -7.26 6.25
N ASN A 170 -9.51 -6.04 6.05
CA ASN A 170 -10.02 -5.60 4.75
C ASN A 170 -9.32 -4.34 4.27
N GLN A 171 -9.20 -4.21 2.96
CA GLN A 171 -8.60 -3.04 2.32
C GLN A 171 -9.70 -2.28 1.60
N ILE A 172 -9.56 -0.95 1.55
CA ILE A 172 -10.44 -0.14 0.71
C ILE A 172 -10.37 -0.55 -0.77
N ASP A 173 -9.23 -1.10 -1.20
CA ASP A 173 -9.02 -1.66 -2.54
C ASP A 173 -9.94 -2.87 -2.81
N SER A 174 -10.24 -3.68 -1.78
CA SER A 174 -11.17 -4.81 -1.87
C SER A 174 -12.61 -4.32 -2.09
N TYR A 175 -13.02 -3.27 -1.36
CA TYR A 175 -14.32 -2.60 -1.55
C TYR A 175 -14.43 -1.94 -2.92
N ASN A 176 -13.37 -1.24 -3.36
CA ASN A 176 -13.30 -0.64 -4.70
C ASN A 176 -13.44 -1.71 -5.80
N SER A 177 -12.70 -2.82 -5.68
CA SER A 177 -12.75 -3.91 -6.66
C SER A 177 -14.12 -4.58 -6.72
N ALA A 178 -14.76 -4.81 -5.57
CA ALA A 178 -16.13 -5.34 -5.49
C ALA A 178 -17.16 -4.42 -6.16
N CYS A 179 -16.90 -3.10 -6.16
CA CYS A 179 -17.69 -2.10 -6.87
C CYS A 179 -17.12 -1.70 -8.24
N LYS A 180 -16.35 -2.57 -8.91
CA LYS A 180 -15.82 -2.30 -10.25
C LYS A 180 -15.11 -0.94 -10.37
N ILE A 181 -14.44 -0.49 -9.30
CA ILE A 181 -13.52 0.66 -9.31
C ILE A 181 -12.12 0.07 -9.45
N THR A 182 -11.74 -0.29 -10.67
CA THR A 182 -10.45 -0.93 -11.00
C THR A 182 -9.79 -0.20 -12.17
N PRO A 183 -8.50 -0.43 -12.48
CA PRO A 183 -7.87 0.21 -13.63
C PRO A 183 -8.58 -0.10 -14.96
N ALA A 184 -9.11 -1.32 -15.12
CA ALA A 184 -9.77 -1.77 -16.34
C ALA A 184 -11.13 -1.10 -16.57
N THR A 185 -11.86 -0.77 -15.51
CA THR A 185 -13.17 -0.13 -15.59
C THR A 185 -13.07 1.40 -15.54
N LEU A 186 -12.02 1.94 -14.90
CA LEU A 186 -11.69 3.37 -14.91
C LEU A 186 -10.92 3.80 -16.17
N CYS A 187 -11.10 3.10 -17.29
CA CYS A 187 -10.46 3.43 -18.55
C CYS A 187 -11.11 4.67 -19.19
N ILE A 188 -10.33 5.67 -19.57
CA ILE A 188 -10.86 6.89 -20.22
C ILE A 188 -11.21 6.72 -21.70
N LEU A 189 -11.01 5.52 -22.25
CA LEU A 189 -11.34 5.19 -23.63
C LEU A 189 -12.87 5.09 -23.81
N PRO A 190 -13.46 5.60 -24.90
CA PRO A 190 -14.92 5.65 -25.07
C PRO A 190 -15.58 4.28 -25.21
N LYS A 191 -14.85 3.26 -25.69
CA LYS A 191 -15.36 1.90 -25.88
C LYS A 191 -14.41 0.87 -25.28
N PRO A 192 -14.91 -0.25 -24.74
CA PRO A 192 -14.07 -1.39 -24.41
C PRO A 192 -13.40 -1.86 -25.69
N ASP A 193 -12.06 -1.88 -25.72
CA ASP A 193 -11.30 -2.38 -26.85
C ASP A 193 -11.00 -3.88 -26.72
N ALA A 194 -10.42 -4.46 -27.76
CA ALA A 194 -10.07 -5.87 -27.82
C ALA A 194 -9.02 -6.31 -26.76
N ALA A 195 -8.47 -5.39 -25.94
CA ALA A 195 -7.47 -5.67 -24.91
C ALA A 195 -8.04 -6.06 -23.54
N GLY A 196 -9.31 -6.47 -23.47
CA GLY A 196 -9.92 -6.94 -22.22
C GLY A 196 -10.27 -5.83 -21.24
N MET A 197 -10.45 -4.60 -21.73
CA MET A 197 -11.10 -3.54 -20.96
C MET A 197 -12.59 -3.89 -20.80
N GLU A 198 -13.12 -3.80 -19.58
CA GLU A 198 -14.49 -4.25 -19.26
C GLU A 198 -15.49 -3.08 -19.12
N GLY A 199 -15.03 -1.83 -19.22
CA GLY A 199 -15.85 -0.64 -19.10
C GLY A 199 -15.08 0.65 -19.35
N ASN A 200 -15.75 1.79 -19.21
CA ASN A 200 -15.13 3.11 -19.28
C ASN A 200 -15.39 3.93 -17.99
N TYR A 201 -14.63 5.00 -17.84
CA TYR A 201 -14.62 5.86 -16.66
C TYR A 201 -16.00 6.46 -16.38
N GLU A 202 -16.69 6.97 -17.42
CA GLU A 202 -17.99 7.61 -17.27
C GLU A 202 -19.06 6.61 -16.82
N ASP A 203 -19.11 5.44 -17.47
CA ASP A 203 -20.05 4.37 -17.13
C ASP A 203 -19.80 3.85 -15.71
N THR A 204 -18.53 3.75 -15.28
CA THR A 204 -18.21 3.41 -13.88
C THR A 204 -18.75 4.45 -12.91
N MET A 205 -18.54 5.75 -13.16
CA MET A 205 -19.06 6.82 -12.29
C MET A 205 -20.59 6.86 -12.28
N ASN A 206 -21.24 6.71 -13.43
CA ASN A 206 -22.69 6.62 -13.58
C ASN A 206 -23.24 5.40 -12.85
N ALA A 207 -22.55 4.27 -12.93
CA ALA A 207 -23.00 3.06 -12.29
C ALA A 207 -22.94 3.17 -10.76
N ILE A 208 -21.90 3.80 -10.20
CA ILE A 208 -21.85 4.18 -8.77
C ILE A 208 -23.02 5.11 -8.46
N MET A 209 -23.21 6.18 -9.23
CA MET A 209 -24.27 7.17 -9.01
C MET A 209 -25.67 6.54 -8.99
N ASN A 210 -25.91 5.51 -9.81
CA ASN A 210 -27.20 4.82 -9.94
C ASN A 210 -27.35 3.57 -9.07
N SER A 211 -26.41 3.27 -8.16
CA SER A 211 -26.37 2.03 -7.36
C SER A 211 -26.41 0.74 -8.20
N SER A 212 -26.04 0.83 -9.48
CA SER A 212 -26.20 -0.27 -10.44
C SER A 212 -25.01 -1.22 -10.51
N ILE A 213 -23.94 -0.93 -9.74
CA ILE A 213 -22.78 -1.80 -9.67
C ILE A 213 -23.06 -2.93 -8.69
N ILE A 214 -23.47 -4.08 -9.23
CA ILE A 214 -23.34 -5.35 -8.52
C ILE A 214 -22.87 -6.44 -9.50
N GLU A 215 -22.03 -7.34 -8.98
CA GLU A 215 -21.55 -8.63 -9.51
C GLU A 215 -20.15 -8.66 -10.14
N ASN A 216 -19.17 -8.98 -9.27
CA ASN A 216 -18.32 -10.16 -9.42
C ASN A 216 -17.88 -10.67 -8.02
N TYR A 217 -18.85 -11.19 -7.24
CA TYR A 217 -18.65 -11.61 -5.84
C TYR A 217 -17.59 -12.72 -5.69
N ASP A 218 -17.48 -13.58 -6.70
CA ASP A 218 -16.59 -14.74 -6.67
C ASP A 218 -15.14 -14.41 -7.07
N LYS A 219 -14.89 -13.27 -7.74
CA LYS A 219 -13.55 -12.90 -8.21
C LYS A 219 -12.74 -12.01 -7.26
N TYR A 220 -13.38 -11.24 -6.38
CA TYR A 220 -12.69 -10.21 -5.59
C TYR A 220 -12.98 -10.28 -4.08
N GLN A 221 -12.15 -11.08 -3.40
CA GLN A 221 -11.80 -10.98 -1.97
C GLN A 221 -12.91 -11.12 -0.91
N GLY A 222 -14.11 -11.59 -1.26
CA GLY A 222 -15.08 -12.03 -0.25
C GLY A 222 -15.63 -10.92 0.64
N ILE A 223 -15.75 -9.68 0.13
CA ILE A 223 -16.54 -8.63 0.79
C ILE A 223 -18.03 -8.97 0.61
N PRO A 224 -18.81 -9.14 1.69
CA PRO A 224 -20.24 -9.44 1.60
C PRO A 224 -21.01 -8.33 0.85
N LYS A 225 -22.06 -8.73 0.13
CA LYS A 225 -22.95 -7.84 -0.64
C LYS A 225 -23.38 -6.60 0.12
N GLU A 226 -23.86 -6.76 1.33
CA GLU A 226 -24.32 -5.67 2.20
C GLU A 226 -23.24 -4.61 2.41
N LYS A 227 -21.99 -5.03 2.67
CA LYS A 227 -20.87 -4.10 2.88
C LYS A 227 -20.47 -3.38 1.60
N THR A 228 -20.58 -4.05 0.45
CA THR A 228 -20.38 -3.45 -0.87
C THR A 228 -21.45 -2.39 -1.14
N GLU A 229 -22.72 -2.69 -0.85
CA GLU A 229 -23.83 -1.74 -0.98
C GLU A 229 -23.66 -0.52 -0.07
N ASP A 230 -23.20 -0.70 1.17
CA ASP A 230 -22.90 0.42 2.08
C ASP A 230 -21.80 1.32 1.54
N TRP A 231 -20.76 0.74 0.92
CA TRP A 231 -19.70 1.51 0.29
C TRP A 231 -20.21 2.29 -0.93
N VAL A 232 -21.03 1.68 -1.79
CA VAL A 232 -21.65 2.37 -2.93
C VAL A 232 -22.52 3.53 -2.43
N LYS A 233 -23.40 3.30 -1.46
CA LYS A 233 -24.25 4.35 -0.85
C LYS A 233 -23.42 5.49 -0.26
N PHE A 234 -22.29 5.16 0.38
CA PHE A 234 -21.36 6.17 0.90
C PHE A 234 -20.74 7.01 -0.24
N LEU A 235 -20.29 6.38 -1.33
CA LEU A 235 -19.70 7.07 -2.48
C LEU A 235 -20.71 7.92 -3.26
N GLN A 236 -21.98 7.51 -3.30
CA GLN A 236 -23.07 8.19 -4.00
C GLN A 236 -23.42 9.56 -3.44
N ARG A 237 -23.09 9.81 -2.17
CA ARG A 237 -23.38 11.10 -1.55
C ARG A 237 -22.77 12.22 -2.39
N PRO A 238 -23.50 13.32 -2.70
CA PRO A 238 -23.06 14.33 -3.64
C PRO A 238 -21.65 14.88 -3.36
N GLU A 239 -21.29 15.06 -2.09
CA GLU A 239 -19.98 15.52 -1.65
C GLU A 239 -18.84 14.51 -1.89
N ASN A 240 -19.15 13.21 -1.89
CA ASN A 240 -18.20 12.14 -2.12
C ASN A 240 -18.04 11.86 -3.62
N MET A 241 -19.15 11.87 -4.37
CA MET A 241 -19.15 11.75 -5.82
C MET A 241 -18.33 12.87 -6.47
N LYS A 242 -18.49 14.12 -6.02
CA LYS A 242 -17.67 15.28 -6.44
C LYS A 242 -16.18 15.09 -6.16
N LYS A 243 -15.80 14.27 -5.18
CA LYS A 243 -14.38 14.00 -4.89
C LYS A 243 -13.79 12.96 -5.85
N ILE A 244 -14.56 11.93 -6.23
CA ILE A 244 -14.08 10.76 -7.01
C ILE A 244 -14.26 10.88 -8.52
N ASN A 245 -15.23 11.65 -9.01
CA ASN A 245 -15.35 11.97 -10.44
C ASN A 245 -14.30 13.03 -10.82
N ILE A 246 -13.10 12.55 -11.15
CA ILE A 246 -11.91 13.39 -11.38
C ILE A 246 -12.08 14.33 -12.58
N PRO A 247 -12.61 13.91 -13.74
CA PRO A 247 -12.87 14.82 -14.86
C PRO A 247 -13.80 15.97 -14.48
N ALA A 248 -14.96 15.67 -13.87
CA ALA A 248 -15.90 16.70 -13.44
C ALA A 248 -15.29 17.65 -12.41
N LYS A 249 -14.52 17.11 -11.46
CA LYS A 249 -13.83 17.90 -10.43
C LYS A 249 -12.75 18.83 -11.01
N LEU A 250 -11.96 18.35 -11.96
CA LEU A 250 -10.95 19.18 -12.63
C LEU A 250 -11.60 20.24 -13.52
N ASN A 251 -12.68 19.90 -14.22
CA ASN A 251 -13.48 20.89 -14.96
C ASN A 251 -14.06 21.96 -14.04
N GLU A 252 -14.58 21.60 -12.86
CA GLU A 252 -14.98 22.58 -11.84
C GLU A 252 -13.81 23.50 -11.49
N TYR A 253 -12.60 22.97 -11.30
CA TYR A 253 -11.43 23.76 -10.91
C TYR A 253 -10.91 24.68 -12.03
N LEU A 254 -10.93 24.21 -13.28
CA LEU A 254 -10.46 24.97 -14.44
C LEU A 254 -11.42 26.10 -14.83
N HIS A 255 -12.73 25.92 -14.59
CA HIS A 255 -13.77 26.87 -15.00
C HIS A 255 -14.40 27.62 -13.81
N GLN A 256 -13.68 27.76 -12.68
CA GLN A 256 -14.22 28.52 -11.55
C GLN A 256 -14.42 29.99 -11.91
N PRO A 257 -15.57 30.60 -11.60
CA PRO A 257 -15.75 32.03 -11.71
C PRO A 257 -14.73 32.77 -10.84
N ALA A 258 -14.08 33.79 -11.41
CA ALA A 258 -13.07 34.62 -10.73
C ALA A 258 -13.59 35.18 -9.39
N ASP A 259 -14.88 35.52 -9.35
CA ASP A 259 -15.55 36.19 -8.22
C ASP A 259 -16.23 35.24 -7.23
N SER A 260 -16.03 33.93 -7.34
CA SER A 260 -16.56 32.98 -6.34
C SER A 260 -15.80 33.12 -5.01
N VAL A 261 -16.40 33.81 -4.03
CA VAL A 261 -15.87 34.01 -2.67
C VAL A 261 -16.95 33.72 -1.64
N VAL A 262 -16.62 32.89 -0.62
CA VAL A 262 -16.82 33.17 0.82
C VAL A 262 -15.81 32.36 1.67
N GLU A 263 -15.45 31.13 1.29
CA GLU A 263 -14.60 30.27 2.13
C GLU A 263 -13.12 30.24 1.74
N LYS A 264 -12.24 30.13 2.74
CA LYS A 264 -10.80 29.88 2.58
C LYS A 264 -10.59 28.60 1.78
N GLN A 265 -10.32 28.74 0.48
CA GLN A 265 -10.00 27.61 -0.38
C GLN A 265 -8.67 26.98 0.05
N THR A 266 -8.59 25.65 0.05
CA THR A 266 -7.37 24.92 0.44
C THR A 266 -7.04 23.82 -0.56
N GLY A 267 -5.77 23.41 -0.60
CA GLY A 267 -5.30 22.34 -1.48
C GLY A 267 -5.46 22.70 -2.96
N TRP A 268 -5.90 21.73 -3.78
CA TRP A 268 -5.97 21.89 -5.23
C TRP A 268 -6.87 23.06 -5.67
N LYS A 269 -8.00 23.29 -5.03
CA LYS A 269 -8.91 24.39 -5.39
C LYS A 269 -8.19 25.75 -5.34
N ALA A 270 -7.37 25.98 -4.31
CA ALA A 270 -6.57 27.20 -4.19
C ALA A 270 -5.40 27.24 -5.19
N GLU A 271 -4.75 26.11 -5.48
CA GLU A 271 -3.68 26.05 -6.49
C GLU A 271 -4.21 26.37 -7.89
N PHE A 272 -5.34 25.79 -8.28
CA PHE A 272 -5.98 26.05 -9.57
C PHE A 272 -6.51 27.48 -9.69
N LYS A 273 -7.04 28.07 -8.61
CA LYS A 273 -7.44 29.48 -8.62
C LYS A 273 -6.25 30.44 -8.82
N ALA A 274 -5.08 30.08 -8.29
CA ALA A 274 -3.89 30.93 -8.39
C ALA A 274 -3.21 30.84 -9.76
N ASP A 275 -3.03 29.63 -10.29
CA ASP A 275 -2.39 29.37 -11.58
C ASP A 275 -2.90 28.01 -12.13
N PRO A 276 -3.94 28.02 -12.99
CA PRO A 276 -4.57 26.81 -13.51
C PRO A 276 -3.60 25.89 -14.26
N ASP A 277 -2.72 26.46 -15.09
CA ASP A 277 -1.80 25.67 -15.93
C ASP A 277 -0.71 25.02 -15.09
N LYS A 278 -0.12 25.75 -14.13
CA LYS A 278 0.84 25.19 -13.17
C LYS A 278 0.20 24.16 -12.26
N ALA A 279 -1.02 24.41 -11.79
CA ALA A 279 -1.75 23.48 -10.94
C ALA A 279 -2.08 22.18 -11.68
N LEU A 280 -2.50 22.26 -12.95
CA LEU A 280 -2.74 21.09 -13.79
C LEU A 280 -1.47 20.28 -14.02
N LYS A 281 -0.35 20.93 -14.35
CA LYS A 281 0.96 20.26 -14.48
C LYS A 281 1.35 19.53 -13.18
N ASN A 282 1.22 20.19 -12.03
CA ASN A 282 1.51 19.58 -10.73
C ASN A 282 0.55 18.43 -10.42
N PHE A 283 -0.72 18.53 -10.83
CA PHE A 283 -1.71 17.47 -10.67
C PHE A 283 -1.32 16.23 -11.48
N VAL A 284 -0.91 16.41 -12.74
CA VAL A 284 -0.42 15.32 -13.60
C VAL A 284 0.76 14.61 -12.96
N ILE A 285 1.83 15.34 -12.58
CA ILE A 285 3.03 14.76 -11.96
C ILE A 285 2.69 13.95 -10.71
N LYS A 286 1.76 14.43 -9.89
CA LYS A 286 1.39 13.75 -8.63
C LYS A 286 0.63 12.43 -8.84
N ASN A 287 -0.06 12.30 -9.97
CA ASN A 287 -0.90 11.14 -10.27
C ASN A 287 -0.30 10.21 -11.33
N LEU A 288 0.93 10.44 -11.77
CA LEU A 288 1.68 9.48 -12.58
C LEU A 288 2.20 8.29 -11.74
N SER A 289 2.20 7.09 -12.34
CA SER A 289 2.81 5.89 -11.74
C SER A 289 4.31 6.05 -11.55
N HIS A 290 4.89 5.26 -10.63
CA HIS A 290 6.35 5.11 -10.53
C HIS A 290 6.96 4.56 -11.83
N ASP A 291 6.18 3.83 -12.63
CA ASP A 291 6.63 3.25 -13.90
C ASP A 291 7.01 4.31 -14.94
N PHE A 292 6.54 5.56 -14.77
CA PHE A 292 6.85 6.71 -15.64
C PHE A 292 7.75 7.73 -14.94
N LYS A 293 8.58 7.29 -13.99
CA LYS A 293 9.56 8.15 -13.31
C LYS A 293 10.60 8.75 -14.24
N ASP A 294 10.73 8.20 -15.44
CA ASP A 294 11.65 8.58 -16.51
C ASP A 294 11.04 9.58 -17.51
N ILE A 295 9.82 10.07 -17.27
CA ILE A 295 9.14 11.02 -18.17
C ILE A 295 9.99 12.27 -18.45
N THR A 296 10.10 12.66 -19.72
CA THR A 296 10.83 13.88 -20.11
C THR A 296 9.97 15.15 -19.95
N PRO A 297 10.56 16.36 -19.89
CA PRO A 297 9.81 17.61 -19.90
C PRO A 297 8.88 17.77 -21.11
N GLU A 298 9.30 17.29 -22.29
CA GLU A 298 8.53 17.32 -23.54
C GLU A 298 7.34 16.37 -23.46
N GLU A 299 7.56 15.12 -23.04
CA GLU A 299 6.49 14.14 -22.81
C GLU A 299 5.46 14.67 -21.79
N LEU A 300 5.93 15.29 -20.70
CA LEU A 300 5.06 15.88 -19.70
C LEU A 300 4.24 17.04 -20.27
N SER A 301 4.84 17.91 -21.09
CA SER A 301 4.14 19.02 -21.75
C SER A 301 3.02 18.52 -22.67
N VAL A 302 3.32 17.49 -23.47
CA VAL A 302 2.32 16.82 -24.32
C VAL A 302 1.20 16.21 -23.48
N LEU A 303 1.55 15.48 -22.42
CA LEU A 303 0.58 14.86 -21.51
C LEU A 303 -0.34 15.87 -20.84
N VAL A 304 0.17 17.03 -20.40
CA VAL A 304 -0.66 18.09 -19.80
C VAL A 304 -1.66 18.64 -20.83
N LYS A 305 -1.27 18.80 -22.09
CA LYS A 305 -2.17 19.20 -23.18
C LYS A 305 -3.24 18.14 -23.43
N ASP A 306 -2.88 16.86 -23.40
CA ASP A 306 -3.83 15.76 -23.57
C ASP A 306 -4.85 15.71 -22.44
N VAL A 307 -4.41 15.90 -21.19
CA VAL A 307 -5.32 16.01 -20.03
C VAL A 307 -6.29 17.17 -20.23
N LYS A 308 -5.81 18.35 -20.64
CA LYS A 308 -6.66 19.51 -20.89
C LYS A 308 -7.68 19.24 -21.99
N ARG A 309 -7.25 18.71 -23.14
CA ARG A 309 -8.14 18.37 -24.26
C ARG A 309 -9.19 17.33 -23.88
N TYR A 310 -8.80 16.28 -23.13
CA TYR A 310 -9.75 15.30 -22.61
C TYR A 310 -10.78 15.95 -21.68
N LEU A 311 -10.35 16.82 -20.77
CA LEU A 311 -11.25 17.54 -19.87
C LEU A 311 -12.22 18.45 -20.61
N ASP A 312 -11.77 19.17 -21.65
CA ASP A 312 -12.61 19.99 -22.52
C ASP A 312 -13.69 19.15 -23.21
N ILE A 313 -13.31 17.97 -23.72
CA ILE A 313 -14.27 17.01 -24.32
C ILE A 313 -15.27 16.52 -23.27
N MET A 314 -14.81 16.15 -22.07
CA MET A 314 -15.69 15.71 -20.98
C MET A 314 -16.62 16.81 -20.44
N ASN A 315 -16.35 18.09 -20.75
CA ASN A 315 -17.22 19.21 -20.41
C ASN A 315 -18.35 19.43 -21.42
N ILE A 316 -18.37 18.69 -22.55
CA ILE A 316 -19.45 18.74 -23.54
C ILE A 316 -20.71 18.10 -22.91
N PRO A 317 -21.84 18.84 -22.79
CA PRO A 317 -23.06 18.33 -22.17
C PRO A 317 -23.75 17.23 -22.97
N ASP A 318 -23.73 17.35 -24.31
CA ASP A 318 -24.33 16.37 -25.20
C ASP A 318 -23.46 15.11 -25.28
N ARG A 319 -24.02 13.96 -24.86
CA ARG A 319 -23.29 12.69 -24.82
C ARG A 319 -22.88 12.22 -26.21
N THR A 320 -23.74 12.39 -27.21
CA THR A 320 -23.46 11.91 -28.58
C THR A 320 -22.26 12.65 -29.18
N GLU A 321 -22.24 13.98 -29.07
CA GLU A 321 -21.13 14.80 -29.53
C GLU A 321 -19.86 14.53 -28.72
N ARG A 322 -19.97 14.37 -27.40
CA ARG A 322 -18.85 14.01 -26.54
C ARG A 322 -18.22 12.69 -26.96
N ASP A 323 -19.02 11.64 -27.14
CA ASP A 323 -18.54 10.31 -27.53
C ASP A 323 -17.84 10.36 -28.90
N ARG A 324 -18.43 11.09 -29.87
CA ARG A 324 -17.80 11.34 -31.17
C ARG A 324 -16.46 12.07 -31.05
N LYS A 325 -16.36 13.08 -30.17
CA LYS A 325 -15.11 13.80 -29.90
C LYS A 325 -14.06 12.95 -29.18
N LEU A 326 -14.48 12.03 -28.32
CA LEU A 326 -13.58 11.06 -27.70
C LEU A 326 -13.05 10.06 -28.74
N GLU A 327 -13.90 9.58 -29.65
CA GLU A 327 -13.47 8.72 -30.77
C GLU A 327 -12.45 9.44 -31.66
N GLU A 328 -12.73 10.70 -32.03
CA GLU A 328 -11.76 11.53 -32.75
C GLU A 328 -10.46 11.72 -31.98
N PHE A 329 -10.51 11.90 -30.66
CA PHE A 329 -9.31 12.14 -29.84
C PHE A 329 -8.43 10.89 -29.73
N PHE A 330 -9.05 9.73 -29.51
CA PHE A 330 -8.37 8.44 -29.40
C PHE A 330 -8.20 7.72 -30.75
N ASP A 331 -8.38 8.43 -31.87
CA ASP A 331 -7.99 7.91 -33.18
C ASP A 331 -6.47 7.66 -33.20
N VAL A 332 -6.08 6.45 -33.59
CA VAL A 332 -4.69 6.00 -33.63
C VAL A 332 -3.82 6.86 -34.55
N ASN A 333 -4.42 7.50 -35.55
CA ASN A 333 -3.77 8.40 -36.50
C ASN A 333 -3.33 9.74 -35.86
N ASN A 334 -3.75 10.03 -34.63
CA ASN A 334 -3.35 11.25 -33.91
C ASN A 334 -1.97 11.20 -33.26
N GLY A 335 -1.08 10.32 -33.72
CA GLY A 335 0.30 10.25 -33.23
C GLY A 335 0.39 9.82 -31.75
N TRP A 336 -0.43 8.84 -31.35
CA TRP A 336 -0.35 8.24 -30.01
C TRP A 336 0.92 7.42 -29.80
N ARG A 337 1.44 6.82 -30.89
CA ARG A 337 2.66 6.01 -30.88
C ARG A 337 3.90 6.89 -30.86
N ASN A 338 4.84 6.56 -29.99
CA ASN A 338 6.20 7.05 -30.11
C ASN A 338 6.93 6.34 -31.27
N LYS A 339 8.14 6.81 -31.59
CA LYS A 339 8.95 6.25 -32.70
C LYS A 339 9.12 4.73 -32.63
N LYS A 340 9.44 4.18 -31.46
CA LYS A 340 9.65 2.73 -31.27
C LYS A 340 8.35 1.94 -31.40
N GLU A 341 7.25 2.48 -30.88
CA GLU A 341 5.92 1.88 -31.01
C GLU A 341 5.44 1.88 -32.46
N GLN A 342 5.75 2.95 -33.21
CA GLN A 342 5.45 3.06 -34.62
C GLN A 342 6.27 2.07 -35.46
N GLU A 343 7.58 1.97 -35.22
CA GLU A 343 8.46 0.97 -35.86
C GLU A 343 7.98 -0.47 -35.60
N LYS A 344 7.54 -0.77 -34.37
CA LYS A 344 6.99 -2.09 -34.02
C LYS A 344 5.70 -2.39 -34.80
N TYR A 345 4.80 -1.42 -34.88
CA TYR A 345 3.55 -1.56 -35.64
C TYR A 345 3.83 -1.78 -37.13
N GLU A 346 4.73 -1.00 -37.73
CA GLU A 346 5.12 -1.14 -39.14
C GLU A 346 5.73 -2.51 -39.42
N GLN A 347 6.57 -3.02 -38.51
CA GLN A 347 7.14 -4.36 -38.61
C GLN A 347 6.07 -5.45 -38.51
N GLU A 348 5.08 -5.29 -37.63
CA GLU A 348 3.99 -6.25 -37.49
C GLU A 348 3.08 -6.28 -38.71
N VAL A 349 2.71 -5.11 -39.26
CA VAL A 349 1.97 -5.01 -40.52
C VAL A 349 2.75 -5.68 -41.65
N LYS A 350 4.07 -5.46 -41.72
CA LYS A 350 4.92 -6.11 -42.72
C LYS A 350 4.90 -7.63 -42.58
N THR A 351 5.09 -8.15 -41.37
CA THR A 351 5.04 -9.60 -41.10
C THR A 351 3.68 -10.18 -41.47
N LEU A 352 2.57 -9.52 -41.13
CA LEU A 352 1.22 -9.99 -41.47
C LEU A 352 0.96 -9.98 -42.98
N LYS A 353 1.50 -8.99 -43.72
CA LYS A 353 1.45 -8.97 -45.20
C LYS A 353 2.22 -10.15 -45.81
N GLU A 354 3.31 -10.58 -45.19
CA GLU A 354 4.09 -11.74 -45.63
C GLU A 354 3.40 -13.07 -45.27
N GLU A 355 2.77 -13.15 -44.10
CA GLU A 355 2.04 -14.36 -43.64
C GLU A 355 0.69 -14.55 -44.33
N TYR A 356 0.01 -13.46 -44.70
CA TYR A 356 -1.33 -13.47 -45.31
C TYR A 356 -1.38 -12.64 -46.61
N PRO A 357 -0.64 -13.03 -47.66
CA PRO A 357 -0.46 -12.21 -48.88
C PRO A 357 -1.74 -11.98 -49.69
N ASP A 358 -2.73 -12.86 -49.55
CA ASP A 358 -4.01 -12.78 -50.27
C ASP A 358 -5.10 -12.03 -49.48
N SER A 359 -4.81 -11.56 -48.26
CA SER A 359 -5.78 -10.83 -47.43
C SER A 359 -5.88 -9.35 -47.82
N PRO A 360 -7.08 -8.74 -47.76
CA PRO A 360 -7.24 -7.30 -47.95
C PRO A 360 -6.37 -6.49 -46.98
N GLU A 361 -5.85 -5.36 -47.43
CA GLU A 361 -4.99 -4.50 -46.61
C GLU A 361 -5.72 -4.00 -45.35
N GLU A 362 -7.03 -3.73 -45.46
CA GLU A 362 -7.86 -3.31 -44.35
C GLU A 362 -7.96 -4.38 -43.24
N GLU A 363 -8.02 -5.65 -43.60
CA GLU A 363 -8.06 -6.76 -42.63
C GLU A 363 -6.72 -6.92 -41.91
N ILE A 364 -5.61 -6.80 -42.65
CA ILE A 364 -4.27 -6.84 -42.08
C ILE A 364 -4.05 -5.68 -41.09
N ILE A 365 -4.46 -4.47 -41.49
CA ILE A 365 -4.39 -3.29 -40.62
C ILE A 365 -5.26 -3.49 -39.39
N SER A 366 -6.49 -3.98 -39.54
CA SER A 366 -7.40 -4.27 -38.42
C SER A 366 -6.78 -5.26 -37.43
N PHE A 367 -6.17 -6.34 -37.93
CA PHE A 367 -5.49 -7.33 -37.09
C PHE A 367 -4.28 -6.74 -36.37
N ALA A 368 -3.41 -6.00 -37.06
CA ALA A 368 -2.26 -5.32 -36.45
C ALA A 368 -2.67 -4.28 -35.39
N LEU A 369 -3.83 -3.64 -35.56
CA LEU A 369 -4.39 -2.71 -34.58
C LEU A 369 -4.94 -3.42 -33.35
N SER A 370 -5.35 -4.68 -33.43
CA SER A 370 -5.82 -5.44 -32.25
C SER A 370 -4.73 -5.61 -31.18
N SER A 371 -3.46 -5.67 -31.59
CA SER A 371 -2.27 -5.80 -30.73
C SER A 371 -1.55 -4.47 -30.47
N ASN A 372 -1.80 -3.43 -31.28
CA ASN A 372 -1.12 -2.12 -31.22
C ASN A 372 -2.09 -0.93 -31.25
N HIS A 373 -3.26 -1.05 -30.63
CA HIS A 373 -4.22 0.04 -30.47
C HIS A 373 -3.72 1.13 -29.50
N VAL A 374 -4.45 2.25 -29.43
CA VAL A 374 -4.09 3.39 -28.57
C VAL A 374 -3.92 3.00 -27.10
N GLY A 375 -4.72 2.04 -26.62
CA GLY A 375 -4.70 1.55 -25.25
C GLY A 375 -3.36 0.96 -24.78
N THR A 376 -2.51 0.50 -25.70
CA THR A 376 -1.18 -0.06 -25.38
C THR A 376 -0.05 0.97 -25.46
N THR A 377 -0.32 2.19 -25.95
CA THR A 377 0.71 3.22 -26.12
C THR A 377 1.13 3.83 -24.79
N ARG A 378 2.43 4.11 -24.63
CA ARG A 378 3.00 4.78 -23.43
C ARG A 378 2.26 6.08 -23.11
N ARG A 379 1.95 6.89 -24.12
CA ARG A 379 1.28 8.19 -23.98
C ARG A 379 -0.14 8.02 -23.41
N PHE A 380 -0.91 7.07 -23.93
CA PHE A 380 -2.23 6.76 -23.39
C PHE A 380 -2.16 6.22 -21.96
N LEU A 381 -1.24 5.29 -21.69
CA LEU A 381 -1.08 4.71 -20.34
C LEU A 381 -0.76 5.80 -19.31
N MET A 382 0.08 6.78 -19.66
CA MET A 382 0.32 7.96 -18.81
C MET A 382 -0.95 8.79 -18.59
N LEU A 383 -1.72 9.07 -19.65
CA LEU A 383 -2.96 9.83 -19.57
C LEU A 383 -4.00 9.14 -18.69
N ASN A 384 -4.26 7.86 -18.92
CA ASN A 384 -5.20 7.06 -18.13
C ASN A 384 -4.79 7.01 -16.65
N ASN A 385 -3.49 6.84 -16.36
CA ASN A 385 -2.96 6.81 -15.01
C ASN A 385 -3.29 8.07 -14.20
N VAL A 386 -3.26 9.26 -14.82
CA VAL A 386 -3.60 10.51 -14.14
C VAL A 386 -5.00 10.41 -13.51
N PHE A 387 -5.98 9.88 -14.23
CA PHE A 387 -7.37 9.77 -13.75
C PHE A 387 -7.58 8.57 -12.82
N VAL A 388 -7.02 7.41 -13.16
CA VAL A 388 -7.11 6.18 -12.35
C VAL A 388 -6.50 6.39 -10.96
N TYR A 389 -5.23 6.85 -10.89
CA TYR A 389 -4.57 7.06 -9.60
C TYR A 389 -5.14 8.24 -8.83
N ALA A 390 -5.61 9.29 -9.51
CA ALA A 390 -6.33 10.36 -8.83
C ALA A 390 -7.60 9.81 -8.16
N THR A 391 -8.35 8.94 -8.84
CA THR A 391 -9.55 8.29 -8.30
C THR A 391 -9.20 7.41 -7.09
N PHE A 392 -8.21 6.52 -7.20
CA PHE A 392 -7.77 5.66 -6.09
C PHE A 392 -7.26 6.45 -4.88
N ARG A 393 -6.57 7.57 -5.10
CA ARG A 393 -6.17 8.47 -4.00
C ARG A 393 -7.38 9.14 -3.32
N GLN A 394 -8.51 9.30 -4.00
CA GLN A 394 -9.71 9.88 -3.39
C GLN A 394 -10.52 8.81 -2.67
N THR A 395 -10.75 7.66 -3.31
CA THR A 395 -11.43 6.52 -2.68
C THR A 395 -10.68 6.03 -1.45
N SER A 396 -9.33 6.03 -1.46
CA SER A 396 -8.54 5.66 -0.27
C SER A 396 -8.75 6.62 0.92
N LYS A 397 -8.84 7.93 0.68
CA LYS A 397 -9.15 8.90 1.76
C LYS A 397 -10.60 8.78 2.22
N LEU A 398 -11.52 8.62 1.28
CA LEU A 398 -12.93 8.40 1.56
C LEU A 398 -13.16 7.09 2.32
N GLY A 399 -12.32 6.08 2.12
CA GLY A 399 -12.33 4.87 2.92
C GLY A 399 -12.09 5.16 4.40
N LEU A 400 -11.23 6.12 4.76
CA LEU A 400 -11.02 6.51 6.16
C LEU A 400 -12.29 7.14 6.76
N GLU A 401 -12.96 8.00 5.99
CA GLU A 401 -14.26 8.60 6.36
C GLU A 401 -15.32 7.50 6.53
N PHE A 402 -15.44 6.58 5.57
CA PHE A 402 -16.36 5.45 5.62
C PHE A 402 -16.11 4.52 6.80
N PHE A 403 -14.89 4.05 7.01
CA PHE A 403 -14.57 3.17 8.13
C PHE A 403 -14.81 3.83 9.48
N GLN A 404 -14.58 5.14 9.59
CA GLN A 404 -14.93 5.90 10.79
C GLN A 404 -16.44 5.95 11.02
N GLU A 405 -17.26 6.21 9.99
CA GLU A 405 -18.73 6.18 10.11
C GLU A 405 -19.27 4.80 10.49
N GLN A 406 -18.56 3.74 10.07
CA GLN A 406 -18.90 2.36 10.39
C GLN A 406 -18.32 1.88 11.74
N ASN A 407 -17.67 2.77 12.51
CA ASN A 407 -16.95 2.43 13.75
C ASN A 407 -15.93 1.29 13.58
N LYS A 408 -15.33 1.17 12.39
CA LYS A 408 -14.32 0.16 12.08
C LYS A 408 -12.93 0.70 12.43
N PRO A 409 -12.14 -0.03 13.24
CA PRO A 409 -10.77 0.37 13.53
C PRO A 409 -9.93 0.43 12.26
N VAL A 410 -9.12 1.48 12.13
CA VAL A 410 -8.15 1.66 11.05
C VAL A 410 -6.76 1.42 11.59
N MET A 411 -5.99 0.56 10.90
CA MET A 411 -4.60 0.30 11.19
C MET A 411 -3.71 0.88 10.09
N PHE A 412 -2.71 1.68 10.47
CA PHE A 412 -1.70 2.18 9.55
C PHE A 412 -0.41 1.37 9.69
N GLN A 413 0.03 0.73 8.61
CA GLN A 413 1.32 0.03 8.57
C GLN A 413 2.43 1.04 8.26
N PHE A 414 3.18 1.46 9.29
CA PHE A 414 4.12 2.59 9.27
C PHE A 414 5.52 2.27 8.71
N ALA A 415 5.59 1.87 7.44
CA ALA A 415 6.88 1.82 6.74
C ALA A 415 6.78 2.26 5.27
N ASP A 416 7.90 2.74 4.74
CA ASP A 416 8.01 3.05 3.32
C ASP A 416 8.10 1.78 2.46
N TYR A 417 8.21 1.95 1.15
CA TYR A 417 8.27 0.83 0.20
C TYR A 417 9.48 -0.08 0.46
N ASN A 418 10.56 0.47 1.02
CA ASN A 418 11.78 -0.27 1.31
C ASN A 418 11.78 -0.85 2.74
N GLY A 419 10.65 -0.78 3.45
CA GLY A 419 10.55 -1.26 4.82
C GLY A 419 11.24 -0.37 5.85
N ASN A 420 11.56 0.89 5.54
CA ASN A 420 12.05 1.81 6.58
C ASN A 420 10.87 2.39 7.36
N SER A 421 11.01 2.51 8.68
CA SER A 421 10.01 3.17 9.52
C SER A 421 9.66 4.57 9.01
N LEU A 422 8.36 4.91 9.04
CA LEU A 422 7.88 6.27 8.77
C LEU A 422 7.85 7.16 10.02
N GLU A 423 8.29 6.65 11.17
CA GLU A 423 8.40 7.38 12.43
C GLU A 423 9.40 8.55 12.34
N GLY A 424 9.16 9.66 13.05
CA GLY A 424 9.97 10.89 12.98
C GLY A 424 9.79 11.72 11.70
N ARG A 425 9.34 11.12 10.59
CA ARG A 425 9.13 11.81 9.32
C ARG A 425 7.81 12.59 9.21
N PHE A 426 6.96 12.59 10.25
CA PHE A 426 5.77 13.46 10.29
C PHE A 426 6.15 14.95 10.20
N GLY A 427 7.25 15.37 10.83
CA GLY A 427 7.80 16.73 10.72
C GLY A 427 8.41 17.01 9.34
N ASP A 428 8.96 15.99 8.69
CA ASP A 428 9.59 16.09 7.36
C ASP A 428 8.61 16.14 6.19
N ILE A 429 7.30 15.98 6.40
CA ILE A 429 6.30 16.12 5.32
C ILE A 429 6.29 17.55 4.75
N LYS A 430 6.53 18.57 5.59
CA LYS A 430 6.70 19.95 5.13
C LYS A 430 7.99 20.10 4.31
N ASN A 431 9.07 19.47 4.75
CA ASN A 431 10.37 19.46 4.05
C ASN A 431 10.29 18.68 2.74
N GLU A 432 9.50 17.60 2.65
CA GLU A 432 9.34 16.83 1.42
C GLU A 432 8.59 17.64 0.34
N ILE A 433 7.57 18.42 0.69
CA ILE A 433 6.90 19.33 -0.25
C ILE A 433 7.86 20.44 -0.69
N LYS A 434 8.67 20.97 0.24
CA LYS A 434 9.70 21.97 -0.06
C LYS A 434 10.80 21.41 -0.96
N ASN A 435 11.22 20.16 -0.74
CA ASN A 435 12.28 19.48 -1.51
C ASN A 435 11.79 18.86 -2.82
N ARG A 436 10.47 18.76 -3.00
CA ARG A 436 9.82 18.40 -4.25
C ARG A 436 9.42 19.63 -5.04
N LYS A 437 9.64 20.85 -4.56
CA LYS A 437 9.37 22.07 -5.30
C LYS A 437 10.67 22.81 -5.59
N ASP A 438 10.84 23.31 -6.80
CA ASP A 438 11.95 24.23 -7.09
C ASP A 438 11.73 25.58 -6.40
N GLU A 439 12.69 26.49 -6.52
CA GLU A 439 12.60 27.87 -6.02
C GLU A 439 11.39 28.65 -6.57
N ASN A 440 10.84 28.20 -7.71
CA ASN A 440 9.65 28.73 -8.35
C ASN A 440 8.35 28.03 -7.90
N GLY A 441 8.42 27.04 -7.01
CA GLY A 441 7.27 26.30 -6.50
C GLY A 441 6.74 25.19 -7.42
N ASN A 442 7.43 24.84 -8.52
CA ASN A 442 7.06 23.75 -9.43
C ASN A 442 7.50 22.41 -8.86
N ILE A 443 6.69 21.35 -9.02
CA ILE A 443 7.12 20.04 -8.57
C ILE A 443 8.32 19.55 -9.39
N THR A 444 9.46 19.30 -8.75
CA THR A 444 10.68 18.78 -9.39
C THR A 444 10.53 17.29 -9.68
N ILE A 445 10.87 16.90 -10.92
CA ILE A 445 10.97 15.52 -11.40
C ILE A 445 12.20 14.89 -10.76
N ASN A 446 12.13 14.58 -9.46
CA ASN A 446 13.17 13.80 -8.80
C ASN A 446 12.96 12.33 -9.19
N GLN A 447 13.79 11.82 -10.10
CA GLN A 447 13.72 10.46 -10.67
C GLN A 447 13.69 9.34 -9.61
N GLY A 448 14.13 9.59 -8.38
CA GLY A 448 14.04 8.65 -7.24
C GLY A 448 12.85 8.87 -6.27
N LYS A 449 11.99 9.87 -6.49
CA LYS A 449 10.86 10.24 -5.61
C LYS A 449 9.51 10.37 -6.34
N LEU A 450 9.50 10.18 -7.66
CA LEU A 450 8.29 10.01 -8.45
C LEU A 450 7.65 8.68 -8.07
N GLY A 451 6.35 8.68 -7.79
CA GLY A 451 5.64 7.51 -7.28
C GLY A 451 5.94 7.17 -5.82
N SER A 452 5.20 7.79 -4.88
CA SER A 452 4.84 7.24 -3.54
C SER A 452 4.07 8.34 -2.78
N ALA A 453 2.97 8.14 -2.03
CA ALA A 453 2.39 6.94 -1.42
C ALA A 453 0.89 7.21 -1.15
N ILE A 454 -0.02 6.26 -1.40
CA ILE A 454 -1.41 6.22 -0.87
C ILE A 454 -1.41 6.03 0.67
N THR A 455 -0.28 6.22 1.34
CA THR A 455 -0.19 6.30 2.80
C THR A 455 0.05 7.73 3.30
N ARG A 456 0.83 8.58 2.60
CA ARG A 456 1.13 9.94 3.13
C ARG A 456 -0.05 10.90 3.01
N SER A 457 -0.83 10.83 1.93
CA SER A 457 -2.03 11.65 1.79
C SER A 457 -3.15 11.25 2.77
N GLU A 458 -3.23 9.96 3.04
CA GLU A 458 -4.22 9.25 3.84
C GLU A 458 -3.90 9.48 5.32
N MET A 459 -2.64 9.35 5.73
CA MET A 459 -2.18 9.76 7.07
C MET A 459 -2.46 11.24 7.36
N ARG A 460 -2.21 12.15 6.40
CA ARG A 460 -2.58 13.57 6.56
C ARG A 460 -4.10 13.74 6.70
N HIS A 461 -4.87 12.92 6.01
CA HIS A 461 -6.32 12.95 6.08
C HIS A 461 -6.80 12.43 7.45
N ALA A 462 -6.30 11.29 7.92
CA ALA A 462 -6.55 10.75 9.26
C ALA A 462 -6.19 11.75 10.37
N ALA A 463 -5.02 12.41 10.29
CA ALA A 463 -4.63 13.43 11.26
C ALA A 463 -5.56 14.65 11.27
N ARG A 464 -6.12 15.04 10.12
CA ARG A 464 -7.16 16.09 10.05
C ARG A 464 -8.48 15.61 10.63
N MET A 465 -8.87 14.36 10.34
CA MET A 465 -10.08 13.76 10.90
C MET A 465 -9.99 13.65 12.43
N GLN A 466 -8.86 13.20 12.98
CA GLN A 466 -8.63 13.15 14.43
C GLN A 466 -8.85 14.50 15.09
N LYS A 467 -8.31 15.58 14.50
CA LYS A 467 -8.50 16.95 15.01
C LYS A 467 -9.94 17.47 14.86
N ARG A 468 -10.64 17.07 13.80
CA ARG A 468 -11.98 17.58 13.46
C ARG A 468 -13.10 16.83 14.18
N LEU A 469 -12.95 15.52 14.35
CA LEU A 469 -14.01 14.60 14.75
C LEU A 469 -13.79 13.99 16.14
N ASP A 470 -12.71 14.38 16.85
CA ASP A 470 -12.22 13.72 18.07
C ASP A 470 -12.10 12.18 17.90
N ALA A 471 -11.86 11.74 16.66
CA ALA A 471 -11.85 10.33 16.30
C ALA A 471 -10.56 9.69 16.81
N GLN A 472 -10.69 8.63 17.63
CA GLN A 472 -9.58 7.77 18.01
C GLN A 472 -9.21 6.85 16.85
N PHE A 473 -8.44 7.36 15.89
CA PHE A 473 -7.65 6.47 15.05
C PHE A 473 -6.59 5.82 15.92
N ASP A 474 -6.42 4.49 15.81
CA ASP A 474 -5.24 3.80 16.34
C ASP A 474 -4.01 4.16 15.49
N LEU A 475 -3.65 5.44 15.56
CA LEU A 475 -2.34 5.98 15.22
C LEU A 475 -1.35 5.74 16.37
N ASN A 476 -1.74 4.94 17.37
CA ASN A 476 -0.91 4.56 18.50
C ASN A 476 0.33 3.83 17.98
N LEU A 477 1.35 4.63 17.70
CA LEU A 477 2.73 4.21 17.55
C LEU A 477 3.10 3.55 18.87
N VAL A 478 3.16 2.23 18.88
CA VAL A 478 3.97 1.57 19.90
C VAL A 478 5.40 1.67 19.38
N TYR A 479 6.28 2.24 20.20
CA TYR A 479 7.69 2.42 19.91
C TYR A 479 8.34 1.05 19.69
N GLY A 480 8.40 0.60 18.44
CA GLY A 480 9.13 -0.61 18.06
C GLY A 480 10.61 -0.33 18.04
N GLY A 481 11.29 -0.64 19.14
CA GLY A 481 12.74 -0.61 19.21
C GLY A 481 13.31 0.80 19.32
N ASN A 482 13.55 1.21 20.57
CA ASN A 482 14.36 2.36 20.97
C ASN A 482 13.90 3.76 20.50
N LYS A 483 12.95 4.34 21.24
CA LYS A 483 13.26 5.67 21.79
C LYS A 483 14.35 5.48 22.83
N ILE A 484 15.55 5.96 22.53
CA ILE A 484 16.46 6.45 23.56
C ILE A 484 15.67 7.59 24.24
N ALA A 485 15.03 7.29 25.37
CA ALA A 485 14.70 8.33 26.31
C ALA A 485 16.05 8.96 26.70
N LYS A 486 16.19 10.26 26.47
CA LYS A 486 17.31 11.02 27.00
C LYS A 486 17.31 10.95 28.53
#